data_AF-A0A6N2RII0-F1
#
_entry.id   AF-A0A6N2RII0-F1
#
_cell.length_a   1.000
_cell.length_b   1.000
_cell.length_c   1.000
_cell.angle_alpha   90.00
_cell.angle_beta   90.00
_cell.angle_gamma   90.00
#
_symmetry.space_group_name_H-M   'P 1'
#
loop_
_entity.id
_entity.type
_entity.pdbx_description
1 polymer ?
#
loop_
_entity_poly.entity_id
_entity_poly.type
_entity_poly.pdbx_seq_one_letter_code
_entity_poly.pdbx_strand_id
1 'polypeptide(L)'
;MKNKERFIVGLSLDGTREMHNRNRSNSYDKIDIPFFIENWPEQGVKMTPSPGTLKSLAEGVIHIHELGFSRNNCTFACGVAWDKDEFGKAIDYQQILQEQLMKLAIYYLNHPNILPVEMLNIKFIAVAAGINNMLDKLCGAGTIMRCWTPDGQCLPCHLFYEVSKEKGVKLDDIDLSSPCHLSDEQCKGCILETICPTCYGGNYITYGDISKRDPYTCIITKIRALAGSWMIGQMLETPEKYYALKDFSNEELAMTAKGVIQTQSFLEQTGFMEELQNG
;
A
#
# COMPACT_ATOMS: atom_id res chain seq x y z
N MET A 1 -14.53 21.64 -16.46
CA MET A 1 -14.72 20.65 -17.56
C MET A 1 -16.19 20.21 -17.68
N LYS A 2 -16.76 19.98 -18.88
CA LYS A 2 -18.21 19.71 -19.08
C LYS A 2 -18.72 18.39 -18.46
N ASN A 3 -17.87 17.36 -18.35
CA ASN A 3 -18.25 16.01 -17.89
C ASN A 3 -17.54 15.60 -16.59
N LYS A 4 -17.05 16.54 -15.77
CA LYS A 4 -16.23 16.22 -14.58
C LYS A 4 -16.95 15.36 -13.52
N GLU A 5 -18.28 15.45 -13.46
CA GLU A 5 -19.11 14.64 -12.55
C GLU A 5 -19.44 13.24 -13.11
N ARG A 6 -19.11 12.99 -14.39
CA ARG A 6 -19.35 11.69 -15.07
C ARG A 6 -18.09 10.86 -15.18
N PHE A 7 -16.93 11.51 -15.23
CA PHE A 7 -15.62 10.87 -15.33
C PHE A 7 -14.69 11.47 -14.30
N ILE A 8 -14.06 10.60 -13.52
CA ILE A 8 -12.96 10.94 -12.63
C ILE A 8 -11.67 10.46 -13.29
N VAL A 9 -10.70 11.34 -13.44
CA VAL A 9 -9.41 11.00 -14.06
C VAL A 9 -8.39 10.77 -12.96
N GLY A 10 -7.87 9.54 -12.88
CA GLY A 10 -6.75 9.23 -12.00
C GLY A 10 -5.43 9.69 -12.60
N LEU A 11 -4.56 10.31 -11.80
CA LEU A 11 -3.21 10.67 -12.20
C LEU A 11 -2.21 9.64 -11.67
N SER A 12 -1.43 9.08 -12.57
CA SER A 12 -0.23 8.33 -12.20
C SER A 12 0.96 9.28 -12.01
N LEU A 13 1.45 9.42 -10.78
CA LEU A 13 2.56 10.30 -10.43
C LEU A 13 3.37 9.69 -9.28
N ASP A 14 4.62 9.29 -9.54
CA ASP A 14 5.40 8.51 -8.57
C ASP A 14 6.25 9.38 -7.61
N GLY A 15 5.90 10.64 -7.38
CA GLY A 15 6.63 11.56 -6.50
C GLY A 15 7.35 12.67 -7.27
N THR A 16 8.62 12.91 -6.93
CA THR A 16 9.46 13.94 -7.57
C THR A 16 9.66 13.66 -9.06
N ARG A 17 10.16 14.66 -9.78
CA ARG A 17 10.49 14.54 -11.21
C ARG A 17 11.40 13.35 -11.48
N GLU A 18 12.44 13.18 -10.68
CA GLU A 18 13.45 12.13 -10.79
C GLU A 18 12.81 10.75 -10.56
N MET A 19 12.01 10.60 -9.50
CA MET A 19 11.31 9.35 -9.19
C MET A 19 10.34 8.96 -10.29
N HIS A 20 9.51 9.91 -10.74
CA HIS A 20 8.55 9.69 -11.81
C HIS A 20 9.25 9.28 -13.10
N ASN A 21 10.27 10.04 -13.51
CA ASN A 21 10.95 9.81 -14.78
C ASN A 21 11.72 8.49 -14.81
N ARG A 22 12.21 8.02 -13.65
CA ARG A 22 12.85 6.72 -13.50
C ARG A 22 11.89 5.57 -13.84
N ASN A 23 10.64 5.65 -13.40
CA ASN A 23 9.64 4.61 -13.65
C ASN A 23 8.83 4.84 -14.95
N ARG A 24 8.74 6.07 -15.44
CA ARG A 24 7.76 6.50 -16.45
C ARG A 24 8.38 7.30 -17.59
N SER A 25 9.46 6.80 -18.18
CA SER A 25 9.97 7.24 -19.49
C SER A 25 10.10 8.76 -19.67
N ASN A 26 10.60 9.47 -18.66
CA ASN A 26 10.76 10.92 -18.68
C ASN A 26 9.47 11.72 -18.95
N SER A 27 8.30 11.27 -18.46
CA SER A 27 7.01 11.91 -18.72
C SER A 27 6.59 13.00 -17.73
N TYR A 28 7.33 13.27 -16.65
CA TYR A 28 6.89 14.19 -15.60
C TYR A 28 6.52 15.58 -16.14
N ASP A 29 7.39 16.18 -16.97
CA ASP A 29 7.19 17.53 -17.50
C ASP A 29 6.04 17.63 -18.53
N LYS A 30 5.44 16.49 -18.91
CA LYS A 30 4.28 16.43 -19.81
C LYS A 30 2.95 16.43 -19.06
N ILE A 31 2.98 16.42 -17.72
CA ILE A 31 1.79 16.33 -16.88
C ILE A 31 1.30 17.74 -16.55
N ASP A 32 0.06 18.03 -16.93
CA ASP A 32 -0.66 19.22 -16.49
C ASP A 32 -1.21 19.00 -15.07
N ILE A 33 -0.35 19.16 -14.05
CA ILE A 33 -0.73 18.96 -12.64
C ILE A 33 -1.90 19.87 -12.21
N PRO A 34 -1.92 21.19 -12.52
CA PRO A 34 -3.05 22.06 -12.20
C PRO A 34 -4.39 21.55 -12.72
N PHE A 35 -4.42 20.99 -13.93
CA PHE A 35 -5.64 20.41 -14.49
C PHE A 35 -6.27 19.34 -13.57
N PHE A 36 -5.48 18.47 -12.92
CA PHE A 36 -6.02 17.44 -12.02
C PHE A 36 -6.53 18.03 -10.71
N ILE A 37 -5.75 18.93 -10.08
CA ILE A 37 -6.08 19.52 -8.78
C ILE A 37 -7.34 20.39 -8.88
N GLU A 38 -7.46 21.18 -9.95
CA GLU A 38 -8.59 22.09 -10.14
C GLU A 38 -9.89 21.37 -10.48
N ASN A 39 -9.81 20.24 -11.22
CA ASN A 39 -11.01 19.54 -11.69
C ASN A 39 -11.45 18.41 -10.75
N TRP A 40 -10.54 17.76 -10.03
CA TRP A 40 -10.83 16.67 -9.08
C TRP A 40 -9.96 16.77 -7.81
N PRO A 41 -10.16 17.78 -6.95
CA PRO A 41 -9.31 18.02 -5.76
C PRO A 41 -9.34 16.90 -4.71
N GLU A 42 -10.41 16.10 -4.69
CA GLU A 42 -10.55 14.92 -3.82
C GLU A 42 -9.88 13.67 -4.41
N GLN A 43 -9.51 13.71 -5.70
CA GLN A 43 -8.83 12.61 -6.36
C GLN A 43 -7.35 12.67 -6.05
N GLY A 44 -6.84 11.57 -5.48
CA GLY A 44 -5.41 11.41 -5.23
C GLY A 44 -4.64 10.98 -6.48
N VAL A 45 -3.32 10.96 -6.32
CA VAL A 45 -2.40 10.35 -7.30
C VAL A 45 -2.19 8.87 -6.99
N LYS A 46 -1.86 8.09 -8.02
CA LYS A 46 -1.33 6.73 -7.90
C LYS A 46 0.18 6.78 -7.99
N MET A 47 0.86 6.36 -6.93
CA MET A 47 2.31 6.26 -6.83
C MET A 47 2.72 4.80 -6.69
N THR A 48 3.77 4.39 -7.40
CA THR A 48 4.34 3.03 -7.32
C THR A 48 5.82 3.05 -6.94
N PRO A 49 6.17 2.99 -5.63
CA PRO A 49 7.55 2.83 -5.21
C PRO A 49 8.11 1.49 -5.67
N SER A 50 9.36 1.52 -6.10
CA SER A 50 10.13 0.35 -6.54
C SER A 50 11.48 0.34 -5.82
N PRO A 51 12.26 -0.73 -5.89
CA PRO A 51 13.62 -0.77 -5.33
C PRO A 51 14.48 0.43 -5.75
N GLY A 52 14.36 0.85 -7.02
CA GLY A 52 15.11 1.97 -7.57
C GLY A 52 14.68 3.36 -7.09
N THR A 53 13.46 3.53 -6.57
CA THR A 53 12.97 4.82 -6.04
C THR A 53 12.82 4.84 -4.52
N LEU A 54 13.12 3.72 -3.85
CA LEU A 54 12.86 3.56 -2.43
C LEU A 54 13.61 4.58 -1.57
N LYS A 55 14.87 4.91 -1.92
CA LYS A 55 15.70 5.88 -1.17
C LYS A 55 15.16 7.30 -1.13
N SER A 56 14.26 7.66 -2.05
CA SER A 56 13.62 8.98 -2.13
C SER A 56 12.12 8.90 -1.83
N LEU A 57 11.62 7.79 -1.27
CA LEU A 57 10.21 7.58 -0.98
C LEU A 57 9.61 8.72 -0.14
N ALA A 58 10.29 9.15 0.92
CA ALA A 58 9.79 10.20 1.80
C ALA A 58 9.67 11.54 1.06
N GLU A 59 10.72 11.92 0.36
CA GLU A 59 10.76 13.14 -0.47
C GLU A 59 9.67 13.12 -1.54
N GLY A 60 9.51 12.00 -2.25
CA GLY A 60 8.47 11.83 -3.26
C GLY A 60 7.07 12.00 -2.71
N VAL A 61 6.77 11.40 -1.54
CA VAL A 61 5.46 11.54 -0.91
C VAL A 61 5.21 12.97 -0.44
N ILE A 62 6.21 13.62 0.17
CA ILE A 62 6.10 15.01 0.63
C ILE A 62 5.87 15.95 -0.56
N HIS A 63 6.62 15.77 -1.65
CA HIS A 63 6.44 16.52 -2.90
C HIS A 63 5.00 16.45 -3.43
N ILE A 64 4.34 15.29 -3.36
CA ILE A 64 2.92 15.16 -3.75
C ILE A 64 2.01 16.03 -2.87
N HIS A 65 2.25 16.09 -1.56
CA HIS A 65 1.50 16.96 -0.65
C HIS A 65 1.75 18.44 -0.98
N GLU A 66 3.00 18.82 -1.25
CA GLU A 66 3.40 20.18 -1.61
C GLU A 66 2.79 20.66 -2.94
N LEU A 67 2.59 19.73 -3.89
CA LEU A 67 1.85 20.01 -5.13
C LEU A 67 0.38 20.35 -4.87
N GLY A 68 -0.19 20.00 -3.71
CA GLY A 68 -1.57 20.29 -3.33
C GLY A 68 -2.54 19.11 -3.46
N PHE A 69 -2.05 17.89 -3.71
CA PHE A 69 -2.90 16.71 -3.70
C PHE A 69 -3.29 16.32 -2.28
N SER A 70 -4.59 16.12 -2.05
CA SER A 70 -5.13 15.72 -0.74
C SER A 70 -4.90 14.25 -0.38
N ARG A 71 -4.58 13.41 -1.38
CA ARG A 71 -4.40 11.97 -1.25
C ARG A 71 -3.27 11.45 -2.13
N ASN A 72 -2.57 10.43 -1.65
CA ASN A 72 -1.58 9.68 -2.41
C ASN A 72 -1.78 8.18 -2.16
N ASN A 73 -2.28 7.50 -3.19
CA ASN A 73 -2.53 6.06 -3.19
C ASN A 73 -1.23 5.35 -3.57
N CYS A 74 -0.35 5.23 -2.58
CA CYS A 74 0.97 4.61 -2.72
C CYS A 74 0.87 3.09 -2.62
N THR A 75 1.28 2.36 -3.67
CA THR A 75 1.31 0.90 -3.69
C THR A 75 2.66 0.40 -4.17
N PHE A 76 3.36 -0.36 -3.32
CA PHE A 76 4.65 -0.94 -3.65
C PHE A 76 4.57 -1.85 -4.88
N ALA A 77 5.60 -1.81 -5.73
CA ALA A 77 5.72 -2.71 -6.87
C ALA A 77 5.61 -4.19 -6.44
N CYS A 78 4.78 -4.95 -7.15
CA CYS A 78 4.57 -6.38 -6.92
C CYS A 78 5.33 -7.21 -7.96
N GLY A 79 5.75 -8.42 -7.61
CA GLY A 79 6.42 -9.34 -8.53
C GLY A 79 7.84 -8.91 -8.91
N VAL A 80 8.50 -8.13 -8.06
CA VAL A 80 9.88 -7.66 -8.26
C VAL A 80 10.75 -8.10 -7.09
N ALA A 81 12.03 -8.36 -7.36
CA ALA A 81 13.02 -8.59 -6.31
C ALA A 81 13.32 -7.27 -5.60
N TRP A 82 13.07 -7.21 -4.29
CA TRP A 82 13.33 -5.99 -3.50
C TRP A 82 14.75 -5.89 -2.98
N ASP A 83 15.47 -7.01 -2.92
CA ASP A 83 16.86 -7.07 -2.45
C ASP A 83 17.90 -6.72 -3.52
N LYS A 84 17.47 -6.25 -4.70
CA LYS A 84 18.34 -5.84 -5.80
C LYS A 84 17.91 -4.52 -6.42
N ASP A 85 18.88 -3.73 -6.84
CA ASP A 85 18.65 -2.58 -7.71
C ASP A 85 18.46 -2.99 -9.19
N GLU A 86 18.24 -2.02 -10.07
CA GLU A 86 18.06 -2.29 -11.50
C GLU A 86 19.29 -2.90 -12.21
N PHE A 87 20.47 -2.83 -11.58
CA PHE A 87 21.70 -3.44 -12.09
C PHE A 87 21.95 -4.82 -11.46
N GLY A 88 21.00 -5.32 -10.66
CA GLY A 88 21.11 -6.61 -9.97
C GLY A 88 22.02 -6.58 -8.75
N LYS A 89 22.48 -5.40 -8.31
CA LYS A 89 23.32 -5.27 -7.12
C LYS A 89 22.46 -5.37 -5.88
N ALA A 90 22.95 -6.09 -4.87
CA ALA A 90 22.26 -6.24 -3.60
C ALA A 90 21.98 -4.87 -2.96
N ILE A 91 20.75 -4.68 -2.49
CA ILE A 91 20.34 -3.54 -1.68
C ILE A 91 19.67 -4.02 -0.40
N ASP A 92 19.92 -3.28 0.68
CA ASP A 92 19.17 -3.44 1.91
C ASP A 92 17.89 -2.60 1.85
N TYR A 93 16.87 -3.14 1.18
CA TYR A 93 15.58 -2.46 1.09
C TYR A 93 14.88 -2.34 2.44
N GLN A 94 15.20 -3.20 3.43
CA GLN A 94 14.54 -3.19 4.73
C GLN A 94 15.00 -1.97 5.53
N GLN A 95 16.32 -1.77 5.64
CA GLN A 95 16.89 -0.57 6.27
C GLN A 95 16.43 0.71 5.56
N ILE A 96 16.53 0.74 4.22
CA ILE A 96 16.11 1.93 3.46
C ILE A 96 14.62 2.21 3.70
N LEU A 97 13.75 1.21 3.65
CA LEU A 97 12.31 1.41 3.88
C LEU A 97 12.04 1.93 5.30
N GLN A 98 12.68 1.36 6.32
CA GLN A 98 12.55 1.83 7.71
C GLN A 98 12.89 3.32 7.83
N GLU A 99 14.05 3.73 7.32
CA GLU A 99 14.48 5.13 7.36
C GLU A 99 13.47 6.06 6.68
N GLN A 100 12.95 5.66 5.52
CA GLN A 100 12.03 6.49 4.73
C GLN A 100 10.65 6.58 5.37
N LEU A 101 10.14 5.48 5.92
CA LEU A 101 8.87 5.48 6.64
C LEU A 101 8.96 6.28 7.95
N MET A 102 10.09 6.23 8.67
CA MET A 102 10.28 7.05 9.87
C MET A 102 10.39 8.54 9.54
N LYS A 103 11.07 8.94 8.46
CA LYS A 103 11.05 10.33 7.97
C LYS A 103 9.63 10.82 7.71
N LEU A 104 8.81 9.99 7.06
CA LEU A 104 7.40 10.32 6.80
C LEU A 104 6.55 10.36 8.07
N ALA A 105 6.76 9.43 9.00
CA ALA A 105 6.05 9.43 10.28
C ALA A 105 6.32 10.73 11.06
N ILE A 106 7.59 11.14 11.15
CA ILE A 106 7.99 12.41 11.79
C ILE A 106 7.39 13.61 11.03
N TYR A 107 7.38 13.59 9.70
CA TYR A 107 6.73 14.63 8.91
C TYR A 107 5.25 14.78 9.29
N TYR A 108 4.48 13.70 9.37
CA TYR A 108 3.05 13.77 9.72
C TYR A 108 2.79 14.20 11.17
N LEU A 109 3.66 13.84 12.11
CA LEU A 109 3.58 14.33 13.50
C LEU A 109 3.77 15.85 13.58
N ASN A 110 4.60 16.42 12.71
CA ASN A 110 4.85 17.86 12.60
C ASN A 110 3.82 18.61 11.74
N HIS A 111 3.02 17.89 10.93
CA HIS A 111 2.02 18.47 10.03
C HIS A 111 0.63 17.87 10.30
N PRO A 112 0.02 18.17 11.46
CA PRO A 112 -1.17 17.47 11.95
C PRO A 112 -2.42 17.64 11.06
N ASN A 113 -2.44 18.67 10.20
CA ASN A 113 -3.55 18.93 9.28
C ASN A 113 -3.47 18.13 7.97
N ILE A 114 -2.37 17.40 7.74
CA ILE A 114 -2.18 16.56 6.54
C ILE A 114 -2.58 15.13 6.87
N LEU A 115 -3.43 14.53 6.04
CA LEU A 115 -3.76 13.11 6.17
C LEU A 115 -2.53 12.26 5.81
N PRO A 116 -2.07 11.36 6.69
CA PRO A 116 -0.98 10.46 6.35
C PRO A 116 -1.37 9.55 5.17
N VAL A 117 -0.39 9.23 4.32
CA VAL A 117 -0.59 8.31 3.20
C VAL A 117 -0.99 6.91 3.68
N GLU A 118 -1.78 6.19 2.89
CA GLU A 118 -2.34 4.87 3.24
C GLU A 118 -1.27 3.85 3.66
N MET A 119 -0.05 3.97 3.17
CA MET A 119 1.04 3.08 3.56
C MET A 119 1.43 3.19 5.05
N LEU A 120 1.16 4.33 5.70
CA LEU A 120 1.37 4.60 7.13
C LEU A 120 0.08 4.82 7.92
N ASN A 121 -1.00 5.29 7.28
CA ASN A 121 -2.32 5.51 7.88
C ASN A 121 -3.11 4.21 8.03
N ILE A 122 -2.50 3.23 8.69
CA ILE A 122 -3.05 1.88 8.85
C ILE A 122 -4.24 1.92 9.82
N LYS A 123 -5.32 1.23 9.45
CA LYS A 123 -6.53 1.12 10.27
C LYS A 123 -6.35 0.04 11.35
N PHE A 124 -5.63 0.38 12.41
CA PHE A 124 -5.35 -0.56 13.52
C PHE A 124 -6.60 -1.07 14.25
N ILE A 125 -7.73 -0.40 14.12
CA ILE A 125 -9.03 -0.92 14.55
C ILE A 125 -9.34 -2.31 13.96
N ALA A 126 -8.90 -2.60 12.72
CA ALA A 126 -9.07 -3.91 12.08
C ALA A 126 -8.25 -5.00 12.78
N VAL A 127 -7.01 -4.67 13.20
CA VAL A 127 -6.18 -5.57 14.00
C VAL A 127 -6.85 -5.85 15.36
N ALA A 128 -7.40 -4.81 15.99
CA ALA A 128 -8.08 -4.91 17.28
C ALA A 128 -9.38 -5.73 17.24
N ALA A 129 -10.11 -5.67 16.12
CA ALA A 129 -11.28 -6.47 15.84
C ALA A 129 -10.90 -7.94 15.55
N GLY A 130 -9.76 -8.17 14.92
CA GLY A 130 -9.22 -9.50 14.65
C GLY A 130 -9.82 -10.16 13.41
N ILE A 131 -9.13 -11.21 12.94
CA ILE A 131 -9.38 -11.84 11.62
C ILE A 131 -10.80 -12.41 11.46
N ASN A 132 -11.41 -12.89 12.54
CA ASN A 132 -12.76 -13.46 12.50
C ASN A 132 -13.87 -12.43 12.21
N ASN A 133 -13.54 -11.13 12.29
CA ASN A 133 -14.44 -10.03 11.93
C ASN A 133 -14.24 -9.54 10.47
N MET A 134 -13.33 -10.15 9.72
CA MET A 134 -13.18 -9.86 8.28
C MET A 134 -14.25 -10.59 7.49
N LEU A 135 -15.08 -9.83 6.77
CA LEU A 135 -16.16 -10.37 5.94
C LEU A 135 -15.68 -10.79 4.54
N ASP A 136 -14.64 -10.14 4.01
CA ASP A 136 -14.04 -10.42 2.70
C ASP A 136 -12.56 -9.97 2.72
N LYS A 137 -11.83 -10.31 1.66
CA LYS A 137 -10.47 -9.82 1.38
C LYS A 137 -10.48 -8.29 1.18
N LEU A 138 -9.33 -7.66 1.45
CA LEU A 138 -9.19 -6.20 1.33
C LEU A 138 -9.24 -5.70 -0.13
N CYS A 139 -8.85 -6.53 -1.10
CA CYS A 139 -8.83 -6.13 -2.50
C CYS A 139 -10.17 -6.44 -3.19
N GLY A 140 -10.59 -5.60 -4.14
CA GLY A 140 -11.83 -5.84 -4.88
C GLY A 140 -11.77 -6.92 -5.97
N ALA A 141 -10.63 -7.60 -6.16
CA ALA A 141 -10.43 -8.49 -7.30
C ALA A 141 -11.44 -9.65 -7.28
N GLY A 142 -12.11 -9.88 -8.40
CA GLY A 142 -13.14 -10.92 -8.51
C GLY A 142 -14.45 -10.59 -7.80
N THR A 143 -14.59 -9.44 -7.15
CA THR A 143 -15.85 -8.96 -6.57
C THR A 143 -16.26 -7.65 -7.25
N ILE A 144 -15.90 -6.52 -6.66
CA ILE A 144 -16.19 -5.17 -7.17
C ILE A 144 -15.25 -4.72 -8.30
N MET A 145 -14.15 -5.44 -8.51
CA MET A 145 -13.20 -5.24 -9.60
C MET A 145 -13.21 -6.46 -10.52
N ARG A 146 -13.28 -6.20 -11.82
CA ARG A 146 -13.18 -7.17 -12.92
C ARG A 146 -12.38 -6.54 -14.05
N CYS A 147 -11.73 -7.37 -14.86
CA CYS A 147 -11.02 -6.94 -16.07
C CYS A 147 -11.61 -7.68 -17.26
N TRP A 148 -12.05 -6.93 -18.26
CA TRP A 148 -12.53 -7.48 -19.53
C TRP A 148 -11.42 -7.33 -20.56
N THR A 149 -10.95 -8.45 -21.10
CA THR A 149 -9.92 -8.48 -22.13
C THR A 149 -10.50 -8.06 -23.49
N PRO A 150 -9.68 -7.64 -24.47
CA PRO A 150 -10.15 -7.25 -25.80
C PRO A 150 -10.94 -8.34 -26.54
N ASP A 151 -10.70 -9.61 -26.22
CA ASP A 151 -11.38 -10.78 -26.78
C ASP A 151 -12.55 -11.28 -25.90
N GLY A 152 -12.97 -10.49 -24.91
CA GLY A 152 -14.20 -10.69 -24.14
C GLY A 152 -14.09 -11.62 -22.93
N GLN A 153 -12.89 -12.05 -22.53
CA GLN A 153 -12.72 -12.81 -21.29
C GLN A 153 -12.86 -11.89 -20.07
N CYS A 154 -13.59 -12.34 -19.05
CA CYS A 154 -13.67 -11.66 -17.75
C CYS A 154 -12.67 -12.29 -16.77
N LEU A 155 -11.74 -11.48 -16.27
CA LEU A 155 -10.72 -11.86 -15.30
C LEU A 155 -10.92 -11.11 -13.97
N PRO A 156 -10.40 -11.63 -12.83
CA PRO A 156 -10.65 -11.00 -11.53
C PRO A 156 -10.06 -9.59 -11.38
N CYS A 157 -8.94 -9.29 -12.03
CA CYS A 157 -8.35 -7.95 -12.10
C CYS A 157 -7.36 -7.87 -13.28
N HIS A 158 -6.84 -6.66 -13.54
CA HIS A 158 -5.94 -6.42 -14.67
C HIS A 158 -4.62 -7.19 -14.60
N LEU A 159 -4.12 -7.57 -13.43
CA LEU A 159 -2.87 -8.34 -13.32
C LEU A 159 -2.99 -9.76 -13.88
N PHE A 160 -4.17 -10.38 -13.80
CA PHE A 160 -4.41 -11.68 -14.43
C PHE A 160 -4.39 -11.58 -15.96
N TYR A 161 -4.76 -10.42 -16.52
CA TYR A 161 -4.63 -10.19 -17.96
C TYR A 161 -3.17 -10.14 -18.41
N GLU A 162 -2.27 -9.54 -17.61
CA GLU A 162 -0.84 -9.54 -17.94
C GLU A 162 -0.28 -10.97 -18.03
N VAL A 163 -0.69 -11.87 -17.13
CA VAL A 163 -0.31 -13.30 -17.20
C VAL A 163 -0.84 -13.97 -18.46
N SER A 164 -2.10 -13.74 -18.80
CA SER A 164 -2.72 -14.27 -20.03
C SER A 164 -1.96 -13.80 -21.27
N LYS A 165 -1.61 -12.51 -21.31
CA LYS A 165 -0.87 -11.88 -22.40
C LYS A 165 0.56 -12.41 -22.53
N GLU A 166 1.28 -12.54 -21.42
CA GLU A 166 2.65 -13.06 -21.40
C GLU A 166 2.70 -14.52 -21.86
N LYS A 167 1.75 -15.35 -21.41
CA LYS A 167 1.68 -16.76 -21.80
C LYS A 167 1.04 -16.99 -23.17
N GLY A 168 0.39 -15.97 -23.74
CA GLY A 168 -0.33 -16.09 -25.01
C GLY A 168 -1.54 -17.03 -24.96
N VAL A 169 -2.09 -17.28 -23.76
CA VAL A 169 -3.22 -18.20 -23.56
C VAL A 169 -4.28 -17.58 -22.65
N LYS A 170 -5.54 -17.95 -22.86
CA LYS A 170 -6.60 -17.64 -21.90
C LYS A 170 -6.34 -18.36 -20.60
N LEU A 171 -6.61 -17.70 -19.48
CA LEU A 171 -6.57 -18.35 -18.17
C LEU A 171 -7.87 -19.11 -17.95
N ASP A 172 -7.82 -20.16 -17.14
CA ASP A 172 -9.02 -20.78 -16.59
C ASP A 172 -9.74 -19.81 -15.63
N ASP A 173 -10.94 -20.18 -15.19
CA ASP A 173 -11.66 -19.39 -14.20
C ASP A 173 -10.89 -19.37 -12.87
N ILE A 174 -10.75 -18.18 -12.29
CA ILE A 174 -10.00 -17.95 -11.05
C ILE A 174 -10.99 -17.52 -9.98
N ASP A 175 -11.28 -18.43 -9.07
CA ASP A 175 -12.19 -18.20 -7.96
C ASP A 175 -11.50 -17.45 -6.81
N LEU A 176 -11.97 -16.23 -6.52
CA LEU A 176 -11.56 -15.42 -5.37
C LEU A 176 -12.71 -15.21 -4.37
N SER A 177 -13.76 -16.03 -4.44
CA SER A 177 -14.96 -15.91 -3.61
C SER A 177 -14.85 -16.60 -2.25
N SER A 178 -13.90 -17.53 -2.09
CA SER A 178 -13.75 -18.33 -0.88
C SER A 178 -12.52 -17.88 -0.05
N PRO A 179 -12.70 -17.10 1.05
CA PRO A 179 -11.59 -16.55 1.82
C PRO A 179 -10.64 -17.62 2.39
N CYS A 180 -11.14 -18.82 2.70
CA CYS A 180 -10.33 -19.90 3.25
C CYS A 180 -9.30 -20.46 2.25
N HIS A 181 -9.43 -20.16 0.95
CA HIS A 181 -8.47 -20.54 -0.10
C HIS A 181 -7.54 -19.39 -0.52
N LEU A 182 -7.65 -18.23 0.14
CA LEU A 182 -6.91 -17.02 -0.20
C LEU A 182 -5.78 -16.70 0.78
N SER A 183 -5.63 -17.49 1.84
CA SER A 183 -4.57 -17.33 2.83
C SER A 183 -3.46 -18.36 2.60
N ASP A 184 -2.23 -17.93 2.85
CA ASP A 184 -1.07 -18.81 2.84
C ASP A 184 -0.95 -19.48 4.21
N GLU A 185 -0.48 -20.73 4.28
CA GLU A 185 -0.26 -21.41 5.56
C GLU A 185 0.68 -20.61 6.48
N GLN A 186 1.67 -19.89 5.93
CA GLN A 186 2.55 -19.03 6.73
C GLN A 186 1.83 -17.81 7.35
N CYS A 187 0.64 -17.46 6.87
CA CYS A 187 -0.18 -16.38 7.42
C CYS A 187 -1.02 -16.84 8.62
N LYS A 188 -1.11 -18.15 8.89
CA LYS A 188 -1.91 -18.69 9.99
C LYS A 188 -1.48 -18.11 11.34
N GLY A 189 -2.40 -17.40 12.00
CA GLY A 189 -2.16 -16.74 13.28
C GLY A 189 -1.48 -15.37 13.17
N CYS A 190 -1.22 -14.87 11.96
CA CYS A 190 -0.70 -13.51 11.76
C CYS A 190 -1.83 -12.49 11.94
N ILE A 191 -1.76 -11.69 13.01
CA ILE A 191 -2.80 -10.68 13.30
C ILE A 191 -2.85 -9.56 12.24
N LEU A 192 -1.75 -9.36 11.49
CA LEU A 192 -1.64 -8.34 10.45
C LEU A 192 -2.37 -8.71 9.16
N GLU A 193 -2.88 -9.94 9.03
CA GLU A 193 -3.67 -10.33 7.85
C GLU A 193 -4.89 -9.43 7.64
N THR A 194 -5.46 -8.89 8.73
CA THR A 194 -6.55 -7.91 8.73
C THR A 194 -6.23 -6.59 8.02
N ILE A 195 -4.93 -6.27 7.85
CA ILE A 195 -4.44 -5.04 7.23
C ILE A 195 -3.44 -5.32 6.10
N CYS A 196 -3.27 -6.60 5.72
CA CYS A 196 -2.29 -7.02 4.72
C CYS A 196 -2.84 -6.82 3.30
N PRO A 197 -2.25 -5.92 2.47
CA PRO A 197 -2.77 -5.61 1.14
C PRO A 197 -2.36 -6.68 0.12
N THR A 198 -2.91 -7.89 0.27
CA THR A 198 -2.65 -9.04 -0.59
C THR A 198 -2.90 -8.72 -2.07
N CYS A 199 -1.89 -8.95 -2.90
CA CYS A 199 -2.02 -8.86 -4.34
C CYS A 199 -2.12 -10.25 -4.97
N TYR A 200 -3.34 -10.79 -5.09
CA TYR A 200 -3.57 -12.13 -5.65
C TYR A 200 -3.06 -12.27 -7.09
N GLY A 201 -3.21 -11.23 -7.90
CA GLY A 201 -2.67 -11.21 -9.26
C GLY A 201 -1.13 -11.24 -9.28
N GLY A 202 -0.48 -10.49 -8.37
CA GLY A 202 0.98 -10.49 -8.23
C GLY A 202 1.53 -11.82 -7.73
N ASN A 203 0.85 -12.45 -6.77
CA ASN A 203 1.14 -13.79 -6.30
C ASN A 203 1.05 -14.80 -7.46
N TYR A 204 -0.01 -14.71 -8.27
CA TYR A 204 -0.20 -15.58 -9.43
C TYR A 204 0.84 -15.37 -10.53
N ILE A 205 1.23 -14.11 -10.82
CA ILE A 205 2.33 -13.79 -11.74
C ILE A 205 3.62 -14.49 -11.30
N THR A 206 3.95 -14.39 -10.01
CA THR A 206 5.26 -14.80 -9.49
C THR A 206 5.34 -16.30 -9.21
N TYR A 207 4.27 -16.87 -8.63
CA TYR A 207 4.27 -18.23 -8.09
C TYR A 207 3.29 -19.18 -8.78
N GLY A 208 2.44 -18.68 -9.68
CA GLY A 208 1.36 -19.47 -10.30
C GLY A 208 0.24 -19.85 -9.33
N ASP A 209 0.20 -19.24 -8.14
CA ASP A 209 -0.73 -19.56 -7.05
C ASP A 209 -1.20 -18.26 -6.40
N ILE A 210 -2.51 -18.08 -6.32
CA ILE A 210 -3.14 -16.89 -5.73
C ILE A 210 -2.96 -16.82 -4.21
N SER A 211 -2.87 -17.97 -3.54
CA SER A 211 -2.80 -18.07 -2.07
C SER A 211 -1.41 -17.75 -1.54
N LYS A 212 -0.36 -18.13 -2.30
CA LYS A 212 1.05 -17.97 -1.90
C LYS A 212 1.42 -16.51 -1.70
N ARG A 213 1.87 -16.18 -0.50
CA ARG A 213 2.24 -14.83 -0.14
C ARG A 213 3.64 -14.51 -0.61
N ASP A 214 3.77 -13.39 -1.31
CA ASP A 214 5.06 -12.82 -1.63
C ASP A 214 5.84 -12.44 -0.34
N PRO A 215 7.05 -12.99 -0.13
CA PRO A 215 7.82 -12.77 1.09
C PRO A 215 8.28 -11.31 1.23
N TYR A 216 8.63 -10.64 0.13
CA TYR A 216 8.98 -9.21 0.19
C TYR A 216 7.79 -8.37 0.64
N THR A 217 6.59 -8.62 0.09
CA THR A 217 5.36 -7.95 0.50
C THR A 217 5.05 -8.20 1.98
N CYS A 218 5.30 -9.40 2.48
CA CYS A 218 5.15 -9.73 3.90
C CYS A 218 6.07 -8.84 4.77
N ILE A 219 7.37 -8.78 4.45
CA ILE A 219 8.34 -7.96 5.19
C ILE A 219 8.00 -6.47 5.09
N ILE A 220 7.72 -5.96 3.90
CA ILE A 220 7.30 -4.56 3.68
C ILE A 220 6.07 -4.22 4.51
N THR A 221 5.09 -5.12 4.58
CA THR A 221 3.87 -4.93 5.38
C THR A 221 4.18 -4.87 6.87
N LYS A 222 5.07 -5.72 7.39
CA LYS A 222 5.50 -5.68 8.79
C LYS A 222 6.26 -4.38 9.12
N ILE A 223 7.18 -3.94 8.25
CA ILE A 223 7.90 -2.65 8.42
C ILE A 223 6.91 -1.48 8.44
N ARG A 224 5.93 -1.47 7.55
CA ARG A 224 4.86 -0.47 7.52
C ARG A 224 3.99 -0.50 8.78
N ALA A 225 3.60 -1.69 9.23
CA ALA A 225 2.82 -1.87 10.45
C ALA A 225 3.59 -1.34 11.67
N LEU A 226 4.89 -1.58 11.75
CA LEU A 226 5.75 -1.04 12.80
C LEU A 226 5.76 0.49 12.79
N ALA A 227 6.16 1.10 11.67
CA ALA A 227 6.26 2.55 11.54
C ALA A 227 4.90 3.24 11.72
N GLY A 228 3.84 2.68 11.13
CA GLY A 228 2.47 3.17 11.28
C GLY A 228 1.97 3.07 12.71
N SER A 229 2.24 1.96 13.41
CA SER A 229 1.80 1.77 14.80
C SER A 229 2.49 2.76 15.74
N TRP A 230 3.79 3.01 15.53
CA TRP A 230 4.53 4.03 16.27
C TRP A 230 3.93 5.43 16.03
N MET A 231 3.74 5.81 14.76
CA MET A 231 3.19 7.11 14.39
C MET A 231 1.80 7.33 14.98
N ILE A 232 0.88 6.38 14.79
CA ILE A 232 -0.48 6.47 15.31
C ILE A 232 -0.48 6.44 16.85
N GLY A 233 0.40 5.65 17.47
CA GLY A 233 0.63 5.66 18.92
C GLY A 233 0.96 7.04 19.46
N GLN A 234 1.85 7.77 18.79
CA GLN A 234 2.19 9.16 19.13
C GLN A 234 1.00 10.11 18.90
N MET A 235 0.22 9.92 17.83
CA MET A 235 -0.97 10.74 17.57
C MET A 235 -2.07 10.55 18.62
N LEU A 236 -2.21 9.34 19.18
CA LEU A 236 -3.20 9.01 20.21
C LEU A 236 -2.98 9.73 21.54
N GLU A 237 -1.83 10.36 21.77
CA GLU A 237 -1.59 11.21 22.95
C GLU A 237 -2.41 12.51 22.89
N THR A 238 -2.68 13.02 21.69
CA THR A 238 -3.47 14.25 21.43
C THR A 238 -4.30 14.08 20.15
N PRO A 239 -5.26 13.13 20.10
CA PRO A 239 -5.91 12.70 18.87
C PRO A 239 -6.68 13.83 18.16
N GLU A 240 -7.27 14.76 18.91
CA GLU A 240 -7.99 15.93 18.41
C GLU A 240 -7.12 16.89 17.58
N LYS A 241 -5.79 16.85 17.77
CA LYS A 241 -4.84 17.64 17.00
C LYS A 241 -4.72 17.14 15.56
N TYR A 242 -4.81 15.83 15.33
CA TYR A 242 -4.44 15.20 14.07
C TYR A 242 -5.64 14.90 13.17
N TYR A 243 -5.59 15.35 11.92
CA TYR A 243 -6.65 15.10 10.93
C TYR A 243 -6.97 13.60 10.75
N ALA A 244 -6.00 12.72 11.00
CA ALA A 244 -6.17 11.28 10.93
C ALA A 244 -7.10 10.70 12.02
N LEU A 245 -7.21 11.35 13.19
CA LEU A 245 -7.89 10.83 14.38
C LEU A 245 -8.94 11.78 14.98
N LYS A 246 -8.93 13.06 14.61
CA LYS A 246 -9.72 14.11 15.27
C LYS A 246 -11.23 13.87 15.30
N ASP A 247 -11.74 13.12 14.34
CA ASP A 247 -13.17 12.84 14.16
C ASP A 247 -13.56 11.44 14.71
N PHE A 248 -12.62 10.72 15.35
CA PHE A 248 -12.89 9.41 15.92
C PHE A 248 -13.64 9.54 17.25
N SER A 249 -14.60 8.65 17.48
CA SER A 249 -15.24 8.46 18.77
C SER A 249 -14.27 7.86 19.81
N ASN A 250 -14.62 7.96 21.10
CA ASN A 250 -13.84 7.35 22.18
C ASN A 250 -13.66 5.83 21.99
N GLU A 251 -14.66 5.14 21.43
CA GLU A 251 -14.58 3.72 21.14
C GLU A 251 -13.59 3.43 20.01
N GLU A 252 -13.64 4.20 18.93
CA GLU A 252 -12.70 4.08 17.81
C GLU A 252 -11.26 4.37 18.24
N LEU A 253 -11.05 5.38 19.09
CA LEU A 253 -9.74 5.70 19.66
C LEU A 253 -9.22 4.56 20.53
N ALA A 254 -10.06 3.99 21.42
CA ALA A 254 -9.68 2.87 22.28
C ALA A 254 -9.34 1.61 21.46
N MET A 255 -10.14 1.31 20.43
CA MET A 255 -9.87 0.18 19.54
C MET A 255 -8.62 0.40 18.69
N THR A 256 -8.37 1.63 18.24
CA THR A 256 -7.13 1.97 17.53
C THR A 256 -5.92 1.78 18.45
N ALA A 257 -5.98 2.25 19.69
CA ALA A 257 -4.92 2.05 20.69
C ALA A 257 -4.66 0.57 20.96
N LYS A 258 -5.71 -0.23 21.15
CA LYS A 258 -5.61 -1.69 21.30
C LYS A 258 -4.89 -2.32 20.11
N GLY A 259 -5.25 -1.96 18.89
CA GLY A 259 -4.65 -2.50 17.66
C GLY A 259 -3.18 -2.10 17.48
N VAL A 260 -2.82 -0.87 17.88
CA VAL A 260 -1.42 -0.40 17.92
C VAL A 260 -0.60 -1.26 18.88
N ILE A 261 -1.06 -1.44 20.12
CA ILE A 261 -0.36 -2.23 21.14
C ILE A 261 -0.21 -3.68 20.68
N GLN A 262 -1.29 -4.30 20.18
CA GLN A 262 -1.25 -5.67 19.68
C GLN A 262 -0.25 -5.84 18.52
N THR A 263 -0.21 -4.89 17.59
CA THR A 263 0.74 -4.88 16.48
C THR A 263 2.18 -4.86 16.98
N GLN A 264 2.50 -3.94 17.90
CA GLN A 264 3.85 -3.80 18.44
C GLN A 264 4.27 -5.05 19.20
N SER A 265 3.43 -5.56 20.11
CA SER A 265 3.72 -6.79 20.85
C SER A 265 3.89 -8.00 19.93
N PHE A 266 3.08 -8.12 18.87
CA PHE A 266 3.22 -9.22 17.90
C PHE A 266 4.55 -9.17 17.16
N LEU A 267 4.97 -7.97 16.70
CA LEU A 267 6.24 -7.80 15.99
C LEU A 267 7.45 -8.02 16.91
N GLU A 268 7.34 -7.68 18.19
CA GLU A 268 8.37 -7.95 19.19
C GLU A 268 8.46 -9.46 19.50
N GLN A 269 7.34 -10.11 19.81
CA GLN A 269 7.28 -11.55 20.16
C GLN A 269 7.72 -12.48 19.02
N THR A 270 7.56 -12.04 17.77
CA THR A 270 8.00 -12.79 16.60
C THR A 270 9.50 -12.61 16.29
N GLY A 271 10.23 -11.82 17.08
CA GLY A 271 11.65 -11.51 16.86
C GLY A 271 11.90 -10.53 15.71
N PHE A 272 10.84 -10.07 15.03
CA PHE A 272 10.96 -9.25 13.83
C PHE A 272 11.67 -7.92 14.08
N MET A 273 11.45 -7.29 15.25
CA MET A 273 12.16 -6.06 15.60
C MET A 273 13.67 -6.27 15.81
N GLU A 274 14.07 -7.41 16.38
CA GLU A 274 15.48 -7.76 16.57
C GLU A 274 16.14 -8.10 15.22
N GLU A 275 15.43 -8.80 14.34
CA GLU A 275 15.90 -9.09 12.97
C GLU A 275 16.16 -7.80 12.18
N LEU A 276 15.25 -6.82 12.27
CA LEU A 276 15.40 -5.53 11.58
C LEU A 276 16.56 -4.66 12.09
N GLN A 277 17.02 -4.87 13.32
CA GLN A 277 18.15 -4.13 13.90
C GLN A 277 19.51 -4.78 13.59
N ASN A 278 19.51 -6.09 13.32
CA ASN A 278 20.72 -6.89 13.13
C ASN A 278 20.98 -7.29 11.66
N GLY A 279 20.01 -7.09 10.77
CA GLY A 279 20.13 -7.26 9.32
C GLY A 279 20.63 -6.01 8.64
#